data_AF-A0A426CI82-F1
#
_entry.id   AF-A0A426CI82-F1
#
_cell.length_a   1.000
_cell.length_b   1.000
_cell.length_c   1.000
_cell.angle_alpha   90.00
_cell.angle_beta   90.00
_cell.angle_gamma   90.00
#
_symmetry.space_group_name_H-M   'P 1'
#
loop_
_entity.id
_entity.type
_entity.pdbx_description
1 polymer ?
#
loop_
_entity_poly.entity_id
_entity_poly.type
_entity_poly.pdbx_seq_one_letter_code
_entity_poly.pdbx_strand_id
1 'polypeptide(L)'
;MPSPAREPWPMKWVFLAILLCIVPYTWIALRYRKPAPAAEPYADRVERTAPTTHRHLSLKAERPAPPNTEVPRDAFAIGRATLTPLPPGLPQGLLDILGSPPRLPASVNLINVPAEIQSGEPVAIQFTCHLAGEHDVLGGADIYIKENAIVILPAFESLDADLQARTLNERVRITIPPGTLKPGAYDVRLMAADNGYVWQWLVH
;
A
#
# COMPACT_ATOMS: atom_id res chain seq x y z
N MET A 1 -56.67 8.81 50.65
CA MET A 1 -55.60 9.77 50.98
C MET A 1 -55.00 10.25 49.67
N PRO A 2 -55.03 11.55 49.32
CA PRO A 2 -54.39 12.03 48.10
C PRO A 2 -52.88 12.18 48.33
N SER A 3 -52.05 11.66 47.42
CA SER A 3 -50.60 11.88 47.43
C SER A 3 -50.27 13.34 47.10
N PRO A 4 -49.29 13.98 47.78
CA PRO A 4 -48.88 15.33 47.41
C PRO A 4 -48.19 15.30 46.04
N ALA A 5 -48.59 16.23 45.17
CA ALA A 5 -47.95 16.43 43.88
C ALA A 5 -46.50 16.88 44.09
N ARG A 6 -45.54 16.16 43.48
CA ARG A 6 -44.12 16.54 43.48
C ARG A 6 -43.96 17.80 42.63
N GLU A 7 -43.73 18.94 43.27
CA GLU A 7 -43.23 20.11 42.55
C GLU A 7 -41.90 19.75 41.86
N PRO A 8 -41.75 19.99 40.55
CA PRO A 8 -40.48 19.79 39.89
C PRO A 8 -39.47 20.77 40.50
N TRP A 9 -38.31 20.24 40.89
CA TRP A 9 -37.22 21.02 41.45
C TRP A 9 -37.02 22.31 40.65
N PRO A 10 -36.72 23.45 41.31
CA PRO A 10 -36.61 24.74 40.65
C PRO A 10 -35.52 24.66 39.56
N MET A 11 -35.98 24.46 38.33
CA MET A 11 -35.18 24.08 37.15
C MET A 11 -34.02 25.05 36.89
N LYS A 12 -34.18 26.29 37.36
CA LYS A 12 -33.19 27.38 37.32
C LYS A 12 -31.87 27.01 38.03
N TRP A 13 -31.90 26.26 39.12
CA TRP A 13 -30.68 25.86 39.84
C TRP A 13 -29.91 24.75 39.15
N VAL A 14 -30.63 23.83 38.50
CA VAL A 14 -30.00 22.79 37.68
C VAL A 14 -29.32 23.43 36.47
N PHE A 15 -29.97 24.39 35.82
CA PHE A 15 -29.36 25.17 34.73
C PHE A 15 -28.13 25.95 35.21
N LEU A 16 -28.19 26.57 36.38
CA LEU A 16 -27.05 27.28 36.96
C LEU A 16 -25.85 26.34 37.18
N ALA A 17 -26.08 25.14 37.72
CA ALA A 17 -25.04 24.15 37.96
C ALA A 17 -24.42 23.61 36.66
N ILE A 18 -25.25 23.33 35.64
CA ILE A 18 -24.76 22.88 34.33
C ILE A 18 -23.89 23.96 33.69
N LEU A 19 -24.34 25.23 33.73
CA LEU A 19 -23.61 26.34 33.13
C LEU A 19 -22.29 26.62 33.88
N LEU A 20 -22.31 26.50 35.21
CA LEU A 20 -21.12 26.63 36.06
C LEU A 20 -20.09 25.52 35.78
N CYS A 21 -20.50 24.32 35.38
CA CYS A 21 -19.56 23.25 35.04
C CYS A 21 -19.05 23.34 33.60
N ILE A 22 -19.92 23.59 32.64
CA ILE A 22 -19.56 23.55 31.21
C ILE A 22 -18.67 24.73 30.84
N VAL A 23 -19.02 25.95 31.22
CA VAL A 23 -18.29 27.15 30.80
C VAL A 23 -16.80 27.12 31.19
N PRO A 24 -16.39 26.84 32.45
CA PRO A 24 -14.99 26.78 32.79
C PRO A 24 -14.29 25.56 32.16
N TYR A 25 -14.96 24.42 32.04
CA TYR A 25 -14.41 23.24 31.37
C TYR A 25 -14.09 23.53 29.90
N THR A 26 -15.05 24.14 29.18
CA THR A 26 -14.88 24.53 27.77
C THR A 26 -13.80 25.61 27.62
N TRP A 27 -13.73 26.58 28.55
CA TRP A 27 -12.71 27.62 28.51
C TRP A 27 -11.30 27.05 28.71
N ILE A 28 -11.11 26.15 29.68
CA ILE A 28 -9.83 25.46 29.90
C ILE A 28 -9.48 24.60 28.69
N ALA A 29 -10.42 23.82 28.18
CA ALA A 29 -10.20 22.96 27.04
C ALA A 29 -9.78 23.73 25.79
N LEU A 30 -10.35 24.92 25.53
CA LEU A 30 -9.97 25.78 24.43
C LEU A 30 -8.63 26.50 24.66
N ARG A 31 -8.39 26.99 25.89
CA ARG A 31 -7.17 27.75 26.20
C ARG A 31 -5.90 26.88 26.16
N TYR A 32 -6.02 25.61 26.51
CA TYR A 32 -4.93 24.65 26.55
C TYR A 32 -4.97 23.61 25.42
N ARG A 33 -5.90 23.73 24.48
CA ARG A 33 -5.91 22.90 23.27
C ARG A 33 -4.64 23.21 22.48
N LYS A 34 -3.72 22.25 22.39
CA LYS A 34 -2.56 22.36 21.50
C LYS A 34 -3.08 22.54 20.06
N PRO A 35 -2.65 23.58 19.32
CA PRO A 35 -3.11 23.84 17.95
C PRO A 35 -2.43 22.95 16.90
N ALA A 36 -1.51 22.08 17.30
CA ALA A 36 -0.86 21.16 16.40
C ALA A 36 -1.61 19.81 16.36
N PRO A 37 -1.81 19.20 15.19
CA PRO A 37 -2.13 17.78 15.12
C PRO A 37 -1.09 17.00 15.93
N ALA A 38 -1.48 15.84 16.46
CA ALA A 38 -0.52 14.95 17.10
C ALA A 38 0.63 14.73 16.11
N ALA A 39 1.87 14.99 16.52
CA ALA A 39 3.02 14.69 15.68
C ALA A 39 2.94 13.20 15.36
N GLU A 40 2.64 12.87 14.11
CA GLU A 40 2.64 11.52 13.60
C GLU A 40 4.05 11.30 13.05
N PRO A 41 4.99 10.75 13.85
CA PRO A 41 6.41 10.70 13.47
C PRO A 41 6.66 9.90 12.19
N TYR A 42 5.71 9.05 11.79
CA TYR A 42 5.73 8.35 10.51
C TYR A 42 5.33 9.28 9.35
N ALA A 43 4.19 9.97 9.45
CA ALA A 43 3.73 10.91 8.43
C ALA A 43 4.71 12.09 8.24
N ASP A 44 5.20 12.65 9.35
CA ASP A 44 6.16 13.77 9.35
C ASP A 44 7.53 13.38 8.76
N ARG A 45 7.96 12.11 8.89
CA ARG A 45 9.19 11.61 8.24
C ARG A 45 9.01 11.40 6.75
N VAL A 46 7.87 10.85 6.33
CA VAL A 46 7.53 10.69 4.91
C VAL A 46 7.45 12.05 4.23
N GLU A 47 6.82 13.03 4.87
CA GLU A 47 6.65 14.38 4.32
C GLU A 47 7.97 15.18 4.26
N ARG A 48 8.87 15.01 5.25
CA ARG A 48 10.20 15.65 5.23
C ARG A 48 11.20 15.01 4.25
N THR A 49 11.00 13.74 3.89
CA THR A 49 11.85 13.02 2.92
C THR A 49 11.36 13.21 1.49
N ALA A 50 10.15 13.74 1.30
CA ALA A 50 9.54 13.99 -0.01
C ALA A 50 9.74 15.43 -0.50
N PRO A 51 10.97 15.80 -0.83
CA PRO A 51 11.14 16.56 -2.06
C PRO A 51 12.18 15.86 -2.95
N THR A 52 11.75 15.53 -4.18
CA THR A 52 12.53 15.32 -5.43
C THR A 52 12.63 13.89 -6.04
N THR A 53 12.09 13.80 -7.27
CA THR A 53 12.42 12.85 -8.36
C THR A 53 11.75 11.48 -8.43
N HIS A 54 11.07 10.99 -7.39
CA HIS A 54 10.56 9.61 -7.37
C HIS A 54 9.03 9.60 -7.29
N ARG A 55 8.35 8.86 -8.17
CA ARG A 55 6.90 8.66 -8.14
C ARG A 55 6.60 7.31 -7.48
N HIS A 56 5.90 7.34 -6.36
CA HIS A 56 5.43 6.14 -5.66
C HIS A 56 3.95 5.89 -5.96
N LEU A 57 3.59 4.62 -6.14
CA LEU A 57 2.22 4.16 -6.40
C LEU A 57 1.96 2.87 -5.61
N SER A 58 1.03 2.90 -4.67
CA SER A 58 0.54 1.71 -3.99
C SER A 58 -0.62 1.10 -4.77
N LEU A 59 -0.45 -0.15 -5.19
CA LEU A 59 -1.42 -0.91 -5.96
C LEU A 59 -2.02 -2.03 -5.13
N LYS A 60 -3.29 -2.32 -5.38
CA LYS A 60 -3.97 -3.49 -4.80
C LYS A 60 -3.59 -4.74 -5.60
N ALA A 61 -3.34 -5.83 -4.88
CA ALA A 61 -3.04 -7.13 -5.45
C ALA A 61 -4.30 -8.00 -5.43
N GLU A 62 -4.68 -8.54 -6.59
CA GLU A 62 -5.81 -9.47 -6.71
C GLU A 62 -5.35 -10.90 -6.48
N ARG A 63 -6.06 -11.59 -5.56
CA ARG A 63 -5.66 -12.89 -5.01
C ARG A 63 -6.88 -13.76 -4.65
N PRO A 64 -6.87 -15.06 -4.99
CA PRO A 64 -5.97 -15.67 -5.95
C PRO A 64 -6.23 -15.10 -7.34
N ALA A 65 -5.17 -14.74 -8.06
CA ALA A 65 -5.33 -14.29 -9.44
C ALA A 65 -5.90 -15.43 -10.31
N PRO A 66 -6.74 -15.08 -11.31
CA PRO A 66 -7.31 -16.07 -12.22
C PRO A 66 -6.22 -16.92 -12.87
N PRO A 67 -6.50 -18.21 -13.16
CA PRO A 67 -5.52 -19.09 -13.79
C PRO A 67 -5.01 -18.50 -15.10
N ASN A 68 -3.73 -18.76 -15.42
CA ASN A 68 -3.08 -18.20 -16.62
C ASN A 68 -3.82 -18.54 -17.94
N THR A 69 -4.71 -19.53 -17.93
CA THR A 69 -5.61 -19.89 -19.05
C THR A 69 -6.69 -18.85 -19.36
N GLU A 70 -7.02 -17.99 -18.39
CA GLU A 70 -8.00 -16.89 -18.55
C GLU A 70 -7.33 -15.56 -18.86
N VAL A 71 -6.00 -15.48 -18.86
CA VAL A 71 -5.32 -14.31 -19.39
C VAL A 71 -5.55 -14.33 -20.90
N PRO A 72 -6.22 -13.31 -21.48
CA PRO A 72 -6.45 -13.27 -22.92
C PRO A 72 -5.13 -13.51 -23.63
N ARG A 73 -5.08 -14.38 -24.66
CA ARG A 73 -3.85 -14.57 -25.46
C ARG A 73 -3.32 -13.24 -25.97
N ASP A 74 -4.22 -12.29 -26.16
CA ASP A 74 -3.95 -10.94 -26.63
C ASP A 74 -3.25 -10.05 -25.60
N ALA A 75 -3.30 -10.39 -24.30
CA ALA A 75 -2.57 -9.66 -23.26
C ALA A 75 -1.04 -9.77 -23.40
N PHE A 76 -0.56 -10.73 -24.21
CA PHE A 76 0.85 -10.85 -24.63
C PHE A 76 1.00 -10.78 -26.15
N ALA A 77 0.03 -10.18 -26.87
CA ALA A 77 0.05 -10.09 -28.33
C ALA A 77 1.33 -9.43 -28.86
N ILE A 78 1.94 -8.55 -28.08
CA ILE A 78 3.14 -7.78 -28.42
C ILE A 78 4.44 -8.45 -27.90
N GLY A 79 4.38 -9.76 -27.63
CA GLY A 79 5.52 -10.55 -27.18
C GLY A 79 5.67 -10.62 -25.66
N ARG A 80 6.44 -11.60 -25.18
CA ARG A 80 6.78 -11.76 -23.76
C ARG A 80 8.14 -11.14 -23.46
N ALA A 81 8.24 -10.42 -22.36
CA ALA A 81 9.53 -9.87 -21.96
C ALA A 81 10.52 -10.99 -21.61
N THR A 82 11.80 -10.78 -21.91
CA THR A 82 12.86 -11.68 -21.46
C THR A 82 13.19 -11.33 -20.02
N LEU A 83 12.98 -12.28 -19.11
CA LEU A 83 13.26 -12.13 -17.69
C LEU A 83 14.71 -12.50 -17.40
N THR A 84 15.45 -11.61 -16.75
CA THR A 84 16.80 -11.89 -16.25
C THR A 84 16.74 -12.02 -14.73
N PRO A 85 17.26 -13.11 -14.13
CA PRO A 85 17.30 -13.26 -12.68
C PRO A 85 18.23 -12.21 -12.06
N LEU A 86 17.82 -11.68 -10.92
CA LEU A 86 18.54 -10.68 -10.14
C LEU A 86 18.87 -11.27 -8.76
N PRO A 87 20.07 -11.01 -8.20
CA PRO A 87 20.40 -11.44 -6.84
C PRO A 87 19.46 -10.79 -5.81
N PRO A 88 19.37 -11.37 -4.59
CA PRO A 88 18.62 -10.78 -3.50
C PRO A 88 19.18 -9.41 -3.09
N GLY A 89 18.31 -8.58 -2.53
CA GLY A 89 18.66 -7.27 -1.97
C GLY A 89 18.04 -6.10 -2.73
N LEU A 90 17.73 -5.03 -2.02
CA LEU A 90 17.08 -3.85 -2.60
C LEU A 90 18.04 -3.00 -3.42
N PRO A 91 17.55 -2.33 -4.49
CA PRO A 91 18.32 -1.33 -5.20
C PRO A 91 18.88 -0.24 -4.26
N GLN A 92 20.11 0.21 -4.54
CA GLN A 92 20.78 1.24 -3.75
C GLN A 92 19.93 2.52 -3.67
N GLY A 93 19.84 3.12 -2.48
CA GLY A 93 19.05 4.33 -2.21
C GLY A 93 17.55 4.09 -1.99
N LEU A 94 17.02 2.88 -2.25
CA LEU A 94 15.60 2.60 -2.00
C LEU A 94 15.30 2.48 -0.50
N LEU A 95 16.23 1.94 0.28
CA LEU A 95 16.11 1.86 1.74
C LEU A 95 16.02 3.25 2.40
N ASP A 96 16.73 4.24 1.85
CA ASP A 96 16.69 5.61 2.35
C ASP A 96 15.31 6.25 2.12
N ILE A 97 14.62 5.86 1.04
CA ILE A 97 13.24 6.30 0.72
C ILE A 97 12.23 5.58 1.62
N LEU A 98 12.41 4.27 1.84
CA LEU A 98 11.49 3.46 2.64
C LEU A 98 11.61 3.72 4.15
N GLY A 99 12.79 4.14 4.63
CA GLY A 99 13.10 4.34 6.05
C GLY A 99 13.23 3.05 6.87
N SER A 100 12.63 1.94 6.43
CA SER A 100 12.74 0.61 7.01
C SER A 100 12.67 -0.48 5.92
N PRO A 101 13.28 -1.65 6.13
CA PRO A 101 13.19 -2.74 5.16
C PRO A 101 11.73 -3.18 4.98
N PRO A 102 11.24 -3.28 3.74
CA PRO A 102 9.89 -3.69 3.42
C PRO A 102 9.73 -5.20 3.67
N ARG A 103 8.51 -5.62 4.00
CA ARG A 103 8.16 -7.05 4.06
C ARG A 103 7.92 -7.55 2.64
N LEU A 104 8.83 -8.41 2.17
CA LEU A 104 8.84 -8.98 0.83
C LEU A 104 8.47 -10.46 0.88
N PRO A 105 8.00 -11.05 -0.24
CA PRO A 105 7.86 -12.50 -0.35
C PRO A 105 9.22 -13.17 -0.19
N ALA A 106 9.24 -14.42 0.26
CA ALA A 106 10.47 -15.21 0.30
C ALA A 106 11.08 -15.31 -1.11
N SER A 107 10.30 -15.78 -2.08
CA SER A 107 10.73 -15.88 -3.46
C SER A 107 9.62 -15.56 -4.46
N VAL A 108 10.01 -15.20 -5.68
CA VAL A 108 9.13 -15.11 -6.85
C VAL A 108 9.58 -16.14 -7.88
N ASN A 109 8.65 -16.86 -8.53
CA ASN A 109 9.01 -17.99 -9.38
C ASN A 109 8.56 -17.81 -10.83
N LEU A 110 7.24 -17.67 -11.03
CA LEU A 110 6.64 -17.55 -12.35
C LEU A 110 6.21 -16.11 -12.54
N ILE A 111 6.76 -15.41 -13.53
CA ILE A 111 6.36 -14.05 -13.89
C ILE A 111 5.88 -14.07 -15.33
N ASN A 112 4.74 -13.45 -15.59
CA ASN A 112 4.19 -13.31 -16.92
C ASN A 112 3.93 -11.84 -17.19
N VAL A 113 4.71 -11.28 -18.11
CA VAL A 113 4.69 -9.86 -18.48
C VAL A 113 4.86 -9.68 -19.99
N PRO A 114 4.17 -8.71 -20.59
CA PRO A 114 4.37 -8.35 -21.99
C PRO A 114 5.74 -7.66 -22.18
N ALA A 115 6.33 -7.75 -23.38
CA ALA A 115 7.56 -7.04 -23.73
C ALA A 115 7.31 -5.55 -24.02
N GLU A 116 6.15 -5.25 -24.62
CA GLU A 116 5.74 -3.90 -25.00
C GLU A 116 4.35 -3.60 -24.44
N ILE A 117 4.13 -2.35 -24.06
CA ILE A 117 2.87 -1.88 -23.46
C ILE A 117 2.47 -0.52 -24.00
N GLN A 118 1.19 -0.18 -23.91
CA GLN A 118 0.64 1.11 -24.34
C GLN A 118 0.48 2.03 -23.14
N SER A 119 1.01 3.26 -23.20
CA SER A 119 0.93 4.24 -22.11
C SER A 119 -0.50 4.51 -21.62
N GLY A 120 -1.49 4.37 -22.50
CA GLY A 120 -2.90 4.63 -22.25
C GLY A 120 -3.73 3.43 -21.76
N GLU A 121 -3.15 2.24 -21.67
CA GLU A 121 -3.89 1.02 -21.28
C GLU A 121 -3.46 0.49 -19.91
N PRO A 122 -4.37 -0.15 -19.15
CA PRO A 122 -3.99 -0.83 -17.93
C PRO A 122 -3.08 -2.02 -18.24
N VAL A 123 -1.99 -2.15 -17.48
CA VAL A 123 -1.02 -3.25 -17.64
C VAL A 123 -1.13 -4.19 -16.46
N ALA A 124 -1.48 -5.45 -16.73
CA ALA A 124 -1.52 -6.50 -15.73
C ALA A 124 -0.17 -7.23 -15.66
N ILE A 125 0.39 -7.33 -14.46
CA ILE A 125 1.54 -8.18 -14.14
C ILE A 125 1.01 -9.34 -13.33
N GLN A 126 1.26 -10.56 -13.79
CA GLN A 126 0.90 -11.74 -13.04
C GLN A 126 2.16 -12.49 -12.62
N PHE A 127 2.24 -12.84 -11.35
CA PHE A 127 3.33 -13.66 -10.84
C PHE A 127 2.89 -14.60 -9.72
N THR A 128 3.70 -15.62 -9.47
CA THR A 128 3.57 -16.52 -8.33
C THR A 128 4.70 -16.24 -7.36
N CYS A 129 4.36 -16.05 -6.09
CA CYS A 129 5.32 -15.85 -5.01
C CYS A 129 5.12 -16.85 -3.87
N HIS A 130 6.21 -17.10 -3.14
CA HIS A 130 6.21 -17.83 -1.89
C HIS A 130 6.13 -16.85 -0.71
N LEU A 131 5.21 -17.09 0.22
CA LEU A 131 5.07 -16.27 1.43
C LEU A 131 6.25 -16.53 2.39
N ALA A 132 6.65 -15.51 3.15
CA ALA A 132 7.75 -15.65 4.13
C ALA A 132 7.33 -16.43 5.38
N GLY A 133 6.04 -16.44 5.71
CA GLY A 133 5.48 -17.16 6.85
C GLY A 133 3.98 -17.42 6.71
N GLU A 134 3.45 -18.25 7.60
CA GLU A 134 2.03 -18.64 7.60
C GLU A 134 1.08 -17.52 8.05
N HIS A 135 1.60 -16.47 8.69
CA HIS A 135 0.83 -15.30 9.13
C HIS A 135 1.09 -14.09 8.25
N ASP A 136 1.74 -14.28 7.10
CA ASP A 136 1.95 -13.23 6.14
C ASP A 136 0.95 -13.43 4.99
N VAL A 137 0.32 -12.36 4.54
CA VAL A 137 -0.52 -12.36 3.35
C VAL A 137 -0.04 -11.23 2.47
N LEU A 138 -0.03 -11.40 1.15
CA LEU A 138 0.27 -10.24 0.32
C LEU A 138 -0.82 -9.18 0.58
N GLY A 139 -0.55 -7.89 0.66
CA GLY A 139 -1.59 -6.85 0.80
C GLY A 139 -1.82 -6.14 -0.54
N GLY A 140 -0.71 -5.91 -1.24
CA GLY A 140 -0.65 -5.15 -2.46
C GLY A 140 0.75 -5.17 -3.07
N ALA A 141 1.08 -4.11 -3.78
CA ALA A 141 2.44 -3.87 -4.21
C ALA A 141 2.71 -2.37 -4.31
N ASP A 142 3.91 -1.99 -3.92
CA ASP A 142 4.42 -0.64 -4.08
C ASP A 142 5.30 -0.56 -5.32
N ILE A 143 4.98 0.40 -6.18
CA ILE A 143 5.77 0.71 -7.37
C ILE A 143 6.49 2.03 -7.15
N TYR A 144 7.79 2.01 -7.35
CA TYR A 144 8.66 3.18 -7.34
C TYR A 144 9.17 3.43 -8.74
N ILE A 145 8.89 4.61 -9.28
CA ILE A 145 9.29 5.02 -10.62
C ILE A 145 10.27 6.18 -10.47
N LYS A 146 11.47 6.01 -11.00
CA LYS A 146 12.49 7.04 -11.08
C LYS A 146 13.05 7.08 -12.50
N GLU A 147 12.81 8.18 -13.20
CA GLU A 147 13.22 8.35 -14.61
C GLU A 147 12.69 7.17 -15.47
N ASN A 148 13.59 6.28 -15.91
CA ASN A 148 13.30 5.10 -16.72
C ASN A 148 13.47 3.79 -15.92
N ALA A 149 13.62 3.85 -14.61
CA ALA A 149 13.70 2.69 -13.73
C ALA A 149 12.39 2.50 -12.95
N ILE A 150 11.87 1.28 -12.97
CA ILE A 150 10.67 0.88 -12.22
C ILE A 150 11.08 -0.21 -11.24
N VAL A 151 10.80 -0.02 -9.95
CA VAL A 151 10.99 -1.04 -8.93
C VAL A 151 9.63 -1.40 -8.34
N ILE A 152 9.31 -2.69 -8.39
CA ILE A 152 8.07 -3.26 -7.90
C ILE A 152 8.40 -4.09 -6.65
N LEU A 153 7.80 -3.70 -5.53
CA LEU A 153 7.91 -4.38 -4.25
C LEU A 153 6.54 -4.97 -3.91
N PRO A 154 6.34 -6.29 -3.97
CA PRO A 154 5.14 -6.92 -3.45
C PRO A 154 5.08 -6.66 -1.95
N ALA A 155 4.05 -5.94 -1.50
CA ALA A 155 3.89 -5.51 -0.12
C ALA A 155 3.09 -6.54 0.65
N PHE A 156 3.65 -7.08 1.72
CA PHE A 156 2.98 -8.02 2.61
C PHE A 156 2.38 -7.35 3.83
N GLU A 157 1.18 -7.80 4.20
CA GLU A 157 0.49 -7.45 5.43
C GLU A 157 0.52 -8.65 6.37
N SER A 158 0.63 -8.40 7.67
CA SER A 158 0.52 -9.46 8.67
C SER A 158 -0.95 -9.77 8.93
N LEU A 159 -1.27 -11.05 8.93
CA LEU A 159 -2.54 -11.56 9.42
C LEU A 159 -2.56 -11.51 10.95
N ASP A 160 -3.75 -11.33 11.51
CA ASP A 160 -3.97 -11.49 12.94
C ASP A 160 -3.56 -12.89 13.39
N ALA A 161 -3.13 -13.04 14.65
CA ALA A 161 -2.53 -14.28 15.16
C ALA A 161 -3.45 -15.52 15.06
N ASP A 162 -4.76 -15.34 14.95
CA ASP A 162 -5.74 -16.42 14.80
C ASP A 162 -5.97 -16.81 13.33
N LEU A 163 -5.34 -16.11 12.38
CA LEU A 163 -5.53 -16.27 10.94
C LEU A 163 -4.23 -16.72 10.26
N GLN A 164 -4.34 -17.79 9.49
CA GLN A 164 -3.23 -18.31 8.68
C GLN A 164 -3.53 -18.17 7.20
N ALA A 165 -2.49 -17.90 6.43
CA ALA A 165 -2.54 -17.93 4.98
C ALA A 165 -2.97 -19.32 4.52
N ARG A 166 -3.99 -19.35 3.65
CA ARG A 166 -4.56 -20.59 3.11
C ARG A 166 -3.55 -21.41 2.30
N THR A 167 -2.52 -20.76 1.76
CA THR A 167 -1.44 -21.36 0.96
C THR A 167 -0.19 -20.51 1.07
N LEU A 168 0.98 -21.15 1.15
CA LEU A 168 2.28 -20.48 1.09
C LEU A 168 2.72 -20.14 -0.33
N ASN A 169 2.06 -20.70 -1.35
CA ASN A 169 2.25 -20.33 -2.75
C ASN A 169 1.02 -19.57 -3.24
N GLU A 170 1.18 -18.30 -3.52
CA GLU A 170 0.08 -17.41 -3.91
C GLU A 170 0.30 -16.90 -5.34
N ARG A 171 -0.75 -16.96 -6.15
CA ARG A 171 -0.77 -16.34 -7.47
C ARG A 171 -1.39 -14.97 -7.36
N VAL A 172 -0.67 -13.98 -7.88
CA VAL A 172 -0.94 -12.58 -7.67
C VAL A 172 -1.06 -11.89 -9.03
N ARG A 173 -2.04 -11.00 -9.14
CA ARG A 173 -2.15 -10.06 -10.25
C ARG A 173 -2.12 -8.65 -9.71
N ILE A 174 -1.21 -7.83 -10.23
CA ILE A 174 -1.16 -6.39 -9.99
C ILE A 174 -1.53 -5.72 -11.30
N THR A 175 -2.39 -4.71 -11.26
CA THR A 175 -2.78 -3.94 -12.43
C THR A 175 -2.28 -2.50 -12.27
N ILE A 176 -1.41 -2.08 -13.18
CA ILE A 176 -0.96 -0.70 -13.28
C ILE A 176 -2.06 0.10 -14.01
N PRO A 177 -2.58 1.19 -13.42
CA PRO A 177 -3.61 2.01 -14.06
C PRO A 177 -3.13 2.67 -15.36
N PRO A 178 -4.04 2.93 -16.32
CA PRO A 178 -3.70 3.63 -17.56
C PRO A 178 -3.16 5.04 -17.28
N GLY A 179 -2.25 5.53 -18.14
CA GLY A 179 -1.63 6.85 -18.00
C GLY A 179 -0.60 6.96 -16.87
N THR A 180 -0.28 5.85 -16.19
CA THR A 180 0.77 5.83 -15.16
C THR A 180 2.17 5.96 -15.76
N LEU A 181 2.42 5.24 -16.85
CA LEU A 181 3.72 5.19 -17.52
C LEU A 181 3.71 6.08 -18.74
N LYS A 182 4.72 6.92 -18.92
CA LYS A 182 4.89 7.73 -20.15
C LYS A 182 5.56 6.88 -21.24
N PRO A 183 5.38 7.18 -22.53
CA PRO A 183 6.11 6.51 -23.59
C PRO A 183 7.63 6.57 -23.38
N GLY A 184 8.32 5.46 -23.62
CA GLY A 184 9.76 5.30 -23.37
C GLY A 184 10.16 3.86 -23.01
N ALA A 185 11.46 3.61 -22.93
CA ALA A 185 12.00 2.34 -22.47
C ALA A 185 12.20 2.35 -20.95
N TYR A 186 11.76 1.32 -20.24
CA TYR A 186 11.91 1.20 -18.79
C TYR A 186 12.60 -0.10 -18.39
N ASP A 187 13.53 -0.01 -17.45
CA ASP A 187 14.09 -1.16 -16.74
C ASP A 187 13.23 -1.46 -15.52
N VAL A 188 12.51 -2.58 -15.56
CA VAL A 188 11.57 -2.98 -14.51
C VAL A 188 12.19 -4.07 -13.66
N ARG A 189 12.15 -3.89 -12.34
CA ARG A 189 12.68 -4.82 -11.35
C ARG A 189 11.58 -5.27 -10.40
N LEU A 190 11.36 -6.57 -10.31
CA LEU A 190 10.51 -7.18 -9.29
C LEU A 190 11.40 -7.80 -8.21
N MET A 191 11.21 -7.39 -6.97
CA MET A 191 12.05 -7.80 -5.85
C MET A 191 11.32 -8.76 -4.91
N ALA A 192 12.02 -9.80 -4.47
CA ALA A 192 11.67 -10.65 -3.33
C ALA A 192 12.84 -10.66 -2.33
N ALA A 193 12.69 -11.37 -1.22
CA ALA A 193 13.74 -11.49 -0.21
C ALA A 193 14.94 -12.30 -0.73
N ASP A 194 14.68 -13.45 -1.35
CA ASP A 194 15.72 -14.41 -1.76
C ASP A 194 16.12 -14.27 -3.23
N ASN A 195 15.25 -13.66 -4.06
CA ASN A 195 15.53 -13.45 -5.48
C ASN A 195 14.85 -12.20 -6.03
N GLY A 196 15.18 -11.87 -7.28
CA GLY A 196 14.46 -10.86 -8.04
C GLY A 196 14.53 -11.15 -9.53
N TYR A 197 13.81 -10.35 -10.30
CA TYR A 197 13.85 -10.40 -11.77
C TYR A 197 13.88 -9.00 -12.33
N VAL A 198 14.61 -8.84 -13.44
CA VAL A 198 14.65 -7.63 -14.23
C VAL A 198 14.24 -7.92 -15.66
N TRP A 199 13.47 -7.02 -16.26
CA TRP A 199 13.12 -7.03 -17.68
C TRP A 199 12.97 -5.62 -18.20
N GLN A 200 12.86 -5.50 -19.52
CA GLN A 200 12.66 -4.22 -20.18
C GLN A 200 11.24 -4.10 -20.71
N TRP A 201 10.64 -2.93 -20.52
CA TRP A 201 9.40 -2.53 -21.16
C TRP A 201 9.64 -1.43 -22.16
N LEU A 202 9.14 -1.62 -23.37
CA LEU A 202 8.96 -0.53 -24.32
C LEU A 202 7.53 -0.03 -24.22
N VAL A 203 7.37 1.21 -23.78
CA VAL A 203 6.08 1.89 -23.66
C VAL A 203 5.89 2.78 -24.88
N HIS A 204 4.82 2.54 -25.63
CA HIS A 204 4.41 3.38 -26.77
C HIS A 204 3.38 4.43 -26.36
#